data_AF-A0AAU7LCS5-F1
#
_entry.id   AF-A0AAU7LCS5-F1
#
_cell.length_a   1.000
_cell.length_b   1.000
_cell.length_c   1.000
_cell.angle_alpha   90.00
_cell.angle_beta   90.00
_cell.angle_gamma   90.00
#
_symmetry.space_group_name_H-M   'P 1'
#
loop_
_entity.id
_entity.type
_entity.pdbx_description
1 polymer ?
#
loop_
_entity_poly.entity_id
_entity_poly.type
_entity_poly.pdbx_seq_one_letter_code
_entity_poly.pdbx_strand_id
1 'polypeptide(L)'
;MIAASVDTRTEPTLSPEGADTPPSPALATAPARPRPSRALRAWTWILYLGLWLAVLAFKRDSAPVGADAAEALGYRVGSAFGSALALLLPAAIAIAALSLFKRFRTPLHRMRIAFATGLVLAAVAATLAGLSAYREAQKATALAEIRRTGEWMRAALNAPDHPPGDVPDIDTTPKARGVYGEIERGVKILLAQRVAQYRAYMRELDEVRLSELFIPNRLARDRGMVESRLILEQSQRVVRKYSQQNQRLLADVPVTIRTLDLSEEQKNRMVEGAIKARPQQKATLARNWDLERQTLDEFEKMINLLDDNRRAWRVEHNEIVFDRDSLLNRFRAHQLAVRQLTEERARLESQQFDSLTSVLR
;
A
#
# COMPACT_ATOMS: atom_id res chain seq x y z
N MET A 1 -56.37 -94.09 -52.28
CA MET A 1 -57.64 -93.66 -51.67
C MET A 1 -57.76 -94.36 -50.32
N ILE A 2 -58.01 -93.59 -49.27
CA ILE A 2 -58.22 -93.99 -47.86
C ILE A 2 -56.95 -94.46 -47.11
N ALA A 3 -56.32 -93.51 -46.39
CA ALA A 3 -55.44 -93.80 -45.27
C ALA A 3 -56.29 -93.78 -43.98
N ALA A 4 -56.19 -94.85 -43.19
CA ALA A 4 -56.90 -95.06 -41.94
C ALA A 4 -56.01 -94.76 -40.73
N SER A 5 -56.67 -94.29 -39.69
CA SER A 5 -56.19 -93.80 -38.40
C SER A 5 -55.85 -94.91 -37.39
N VAL A 6 -54.83 -94.65 -36.55
CA VAL A 6 -54.82 -94.68 -35.06
C VAL A 6 -55.34 -95.97 -34.37
N ASP A 7 -54.53 -96.71 -33.58
CA ASP A 7 -54.23 -96.45 -32.16
C ASP A 7 -53.55 -97.62 -31.37
N THR A 8 -52.73 -97.21 -30.38
CA THR A 8 -52.45 -97.78 -29.02
C THR A 8 -51.86 -99.18 -28.68
N ARG A 9 -50.88 -99.12 -27.73
CA ARG A 9 -50.66 -99.93 -26.48
C ARG A 9 -50.01 -101.33 -26.59
N THR A 10 -49.13 -101.84 -25.70
CA THR A 10 -48.61 -101.49 -24.34
C THR A 10 -47.41 -102.41 -23.98
N GLU A 11 -46.37 -101.87 -23.31
CA GLU A 11 -45.52 -102.39 -22.16
C GLU A 11 -44.90 -103.82 -22.12
N PRO A 12 -44.00 -104.17 -21.15
CA PRO A 12 -42.85 -103.47 -20.53
C PRO A 12 -41.58 -104.38 -20.38
N THR A 13 -40.41 -103.86 -19.97
CA THR A 13 -39.52 -104.44 -18.91
C THR A 13 -38.20 -103.68 -18.64
N LEU A 14 -37.94 -103.49 -17.33
CA LEU A 14 -36.66 -103.52 -16.57
C LEU A 14 -35.59 -102.40 -16.71
N SER A 15 -35.36 -101.72 -15.58
CA SER A 15 -34.23 -100.83 -15.23
C SER A 15 -32.90 -101.60 -15.05
N PRO A 16 -31.73 -100.90 -15.07
CA PRO A 16 -31.14 -100.37 -13.81
C PRO A 16 -30.54 -98.94 -13.98
N GLU A 17 -30.73 -98.04 -13.01
CA GLU A 17 -29.86 -97.73 -11.86
C GLU A 17 -28.71 -96.75 -12.19
N GLY A 18 -28.84 -95.51 -11.69
CA GLY A 18 -27.73 -94.56 -11.50
C GLY A 18 -27.71 -93.35 -12.43
N ALA A 19 -28.26 -92.21 -11.98
CA ALA A 19 -27.67 -90.86 -12.10
C ALA A 19 -28.71 -89.74 -11.83
N ASP A 20 -29.33 -89.72 -10.64
CA ASP A 20 -30.06 -88.53 -10.17
C ASP A 20 -29.24 -87.85 -9.07
N THR A 21 -28.33 -86.95 -9.48
CA THR A 21 -27.79 -85.91 -8.59
C THR A 21 -28.38 -84.58 -9.08
N PRO A 22 -29.23 -83.88 -8.29
CA PRO A 22 -29.67 -82.55 -8.69
C PRO A 22 -28.46 -81.60 -8.68
N PRO A 23 -28.30 -80.71 -9.69
CA PRO A 23 -27.24 -79.71 -9.64
C PRO A 23 -27.47 -78.79 -8.44
N SER A 24 -26.43 -78.59 -7.64
CA SER A 24 -26.44 -77.62 -6.54
C SER A 24 -26.88 -76.24 -7.05
N PRO A 25 -27.74 -75.51 -6.30
CA PRO A 25 -28.13 -74.17 -6.71
C PRO A 25 -26.88 -73.28 -6.76
N ALA A 26 -26.69 -72.59 -7.89
CA ALA A 26 -25.62 -71.62 -8.05
C ALA A 26 -25.66 -70.64 -6.88
N LEU A 27 -24.53 -70.50 -6.17
CA LEU A 27 -24.33 -69.43 -5.18
C LEU A 27 -24.71 -68.11 -5.84
N ALA A 28 -25.82 -67.51 -5.41
CA ALA A 28 -26.17 -66.15 -5.78
C ALA A 28 -25.01 -65.25 -5.34
N THR A 29 -24.21 -64.81 -6.31
CA THR A 29 -23.14 -63.85 -6.09
C THR A 29 -23.81 -62.57 -5.58
N ALA A 30 -23.60 -62.29 -4.30
CA ALA A 30 -24.08 -61.05 -3.68
C ALA A 30 -23.68 -59.87 -4.58
N PRO A 31 -24.59 -58.92 -4.88
CA PRO A 31 -24.31 -57.84 -5.81
C PRO A 31 -23.06 -57.11 -5.36
N ALA A 32 -22.04 -57.10 -6.23
CA ALA A 32 -20.75 -56.51 -5.94
C ALA A 32 -20.95 -55.05 -5.50
N ARG A 33 -20.55 -54.73 -4.26
CA ARG A 33 -20.66 -53.36 -3.75
C ARG A 33 -19.96 -52.40 -4.73
N PRO A 34 -20.60 -51.30 -5.15
CA PRO A 34 -20.02 -50.39 -6.13
C PRO A 34 -18.69 -49.81 -5.60
N ARG A 35 -17.58 -50.12 -6.28
CA ARG A 35 -16.23 -49.68 -5.91
C ARG A 35 -15.83 -48.44 -6.71
N PRO A 36 -15.12 -47.48 -6.10
CA PRO A 36 -14.58 -46.33 -6.82
C PRO A 36 -13.50 -46.76 -7.81
N SER A 37 -13.54 -46.18 -9.02
CA SER A 37 -12.54 -46.42 -10.07
C SER A 37 -11.14 -45.97 -9.64
N ARG A 38 -10.11 -46.58 -10.22
CA ARG A 38 -8.70 -46.19 -9.95
C ARG A 38 -8.46 -44.71 -10.30
N ALA A 39 -9.08 -44.23 -11.39
CA ALA A 39 -9.03 -42.84 -11.81
C ALA A 39 -9.58 -41.87 -10.75
N LEU A 40 -10.77 -42.14 -10.20
CA LEU A 40 -11.36 -41.25 -9.17
C LEU A 40 -10.47 -41.15 -7.92
N ARG A 41 -9.87 -42.27 -7.49
CA ARG A 41 -8.93 -42.27 -6.37
C ARG A 41 -7.68 -41.45 -6.67
N ALA A 42 -7.06 -41.68 -7.84
CA ALA A 42 -5.87 -40.95 -8.27
C ALA A 42 -6.12 -39.44 -8.33
N TRP A 43 -7.22 -39.02 -8.96
CA TRP A 43 -7.61 -37.61 -9.04
C TRP A 43 -7.90 -36.98 -7.69
N THR A 44 -8.54 -37.71 -6.78
CA THR A 44 -8.75 -37.23 -5.41
C THR A 44 -7.41 -37.01 -4.70
N TRP A 45 -6.47 -37.96 -4.80
CA TRP A 45 -5.14 -37.82 -4.22
C TRP A 45 -4.35 -36.64 -4.82
N ILE A 46 -4.33 -36.50 -6.15
CA ILE A 46 -3.67 -35.38 -6.83
C ILE A 46 -4.24 -34.04 -6.34
N LEU A 47 -5.56 -33.95 -6.18
CA LEU A 47 -6.20 -32.72 -5.74
C LEU A 47 -5.85 -32.34 -4.29
N TYR A 48 -5.87 -33.30 -3.36
CA TYR A 48 -5.48 -33.01 -1.96
C TYR A 48 -3.97 -32.76 -1.82
N LEU A 49 -3.14 -33.44 -2.63
CA LEU A 49 -1.69 -33.19 -2.69
C LEU A 49 -1.42 -31.78 -3.22
N GLY A 50 -2.13 -31.35 -4.28
CA GLY A 50 -2.04 -30.00 -4.82
C GLY A 50 -2.46 -28.93 -3.83
N LEU A 51 -3.59 -29.13 -3.13
CA LEU A 51 -4.04 -28.24 -2.03
C LEU A 51 -3.01 -28.15 -0.92
N TRP A 52 -2.40 -29.26 -0.52
CA TRP A 52 -1.39 -29.28 0.53
C TRP A 52 -0.11 -28.54 0.12
N LEU A 53 0.37 -28.76 -1.11
CA LEU A 53 1.51 -28.02 -1.66
C LEU A 53 1.23 -26.52 -1.74
N ALA A 54 0.00 -26.12 -2.12
CA ALA A 54 -0.41 -24.72 -2.13
C ALA A 54 -0.38 -24.08 -0.73
N VAL A 55 -0.86 -24.79 0.30
CA VAL A 55 -0.80 -24.33 1.69
C VAL A 55 0.64 -24.18 2.18
N LEU A 56 1.53 -25.10 1.81
CA LEU A 56 2.96 -25.01 2.14
C LEU A 56 3.64 -23.83 1.46
N ALA A 57 3.32 -23.55 0.19
CA ALA A 57 3.83 -22.39 -0.51
C ALA A 57 3.42 -21.09 0.17
N PHE A 58 2.15 -20.97 0.57
CA PHE A 58 1.65 -19.79 1.31
C PHE A 58 2.24 -19.63 2.72
N LYS A 59 2.57 -20.73 3.41
CA LYS A 59 3.17 -20.67 4.76
C LYS A 59 4.66 -20.36 4.78
N ARG A 60 5.38 -20.57 3.66
CA ARG A 60 6.85 -20.40 3.59
C ARG A 60 7.29 -18.98 3.95
N ASP A 61 6.44 -17.98 3.76
CA ASP A 61 6.71 -16.57 4.05
C ASP A 61 6.43 -16.15 5.51
N SER A 62 6.05 -17.09 6.39
CA SER A 62 5.62 -16.81 7.77
C SER A 62 6.47 -17.49 8.86
N ALA A 63 7.75 -17.78 8.58
CA ALA A 63 8.66 -18.30 9.59
C ALA A 63 8.94 -17.25 10.69
N PRO A 64 8.92 -17.62 11.98
CA PRO A 64 9.29 -16.69 13.05
C PRO A 64 10.74 -16.23 12.89
N VAL A 65 10.93 -14.91 12.89
CA VAL A 65 12.26 -14.29 12.84
C VAL A 65 13.00 -14.65 14.13
N GLY A 66 14.13 -15.36 14.01
CA GLY A 66 15.03 -15.67 15.13
C GLY A 66 15.01 -17.10 15.67
N ALA A 67 14.32 -18.06 15.04
CA ALA A 67 14.34 -19.46 15.48
C ALA A 67 15.62 -20.20 15.03
N ASP A 68 16.18 -21.02 15.93
CA ASP A 68 17.34 -21.88 15.64
C ASP A 68 17.04 -22.89 14.52
N ALA A 69 18.06 -23.35 13.79
CA ALA A 69 17.87 -24.21 12.61
C ALA A 69 17.09 -25.51 12.90
N ALA A 70 17.25 -26.07 14.11
CA ALA A 70 16.53 -27.25 14.56
C ALA A 70 15.06 -26.96 14.93
N GLU A 71 14.79 -25.81 15.57
CA GLU A 71 13.43 -25.37 15.89
C GLU A 71 12.65 -24.96 14.64
N ALA A 72 13.33 -24.31 13.68
CA ALA A 72 12.77 -23.99 12.37
C ALA A 72 12.41 -25.25 11.57
N LEU A 73 13.22 -26.31 11.64
CA LEU A 73 12.90 -27.61 11.06
C LEU A 73 11.72 -28.29 11.75
N GLY A 74 11.69 -28.32 13.09
CA GLY A 74 10.59 -28.88 13.88
C GLY A 74 9.25 -28.19 13.61
N TYR A 75 9.25 -26.86 13.55
CA TYR A 75 8.06 -26.07 13.22
C TYR A 75 7.59 -26.30 11.78
N ARG A 76 8.51 -26.40 10.81
CA ARG A 76 8.16 -26.69 9.40
C ARG A 76 7.56 -28.09 9.24
N VAL A 77 8.13 -29.10 9.88
CA VAL A 77 7.60 -30.47 9.83
C VAL A 77 6.26 -30.56 10.55
N GLY A 78 6.16 -30.04 11.78
CA GLY A 78 4.91 -30.05 12.55
C GLY A 78 3.77 -29.28 11.88
N SER A 79 4.06 -28.11 11.31
CA SER A 79 3.07 -27.32 10.60
C SER A 79 2.62 -27.93 9.28
N ALA A 80 3.50 -28.66 8.58
CA ALA A 80 3.20 -29.38 7.35
C ALA A 80 2.27 -30.58 7.59
N PHE A 81 2.53 -31.36 8.65
CA PHE A 81 1.64 -32.44 9.09
C PHE A 81 0.29 -31.90 9.60
N GLY A 82 0.32 -30.82 10.40
CA GLY A 82 -0.90 -30.17 10.89
C GLY A 82 -1.80 -29.65 9.75
N SER A 83 -1.22 -29.07 8.69
CA SER A 83 -2.00 -28.63 7.53
C SER A 83 -2.53 -29.78 6.68
N ALA A 84 -1.81 -30.90 6.56
CA ALA A 84 -2.32 -32.10 5.89
C ALA A 84 -3.57 -32.63 6.61
N LEU A 85 -3.50 -32.73 7.93
CA LEU A 85 -4.61 -33.23 8.75
C LEU A 85 -5.82 -32.28 8.71
N ALA A 86 -5.57 -30.97 8.77
CA ALA A 86 -6.62 -29.95 8.69
C ALA A 86 -7.35 -29.97 7.33
N LEU A 87 -6.67 -30.28 6.22
CA LEU A 87 -7.30 -30.39 4.90
C LEU A 87 -8.23 -31.60 4.77
N LEU A 88 -7.98 -32.67 5.53
CA LEU A 88 -8.81 -33.89 5.49
C LEU A 88 -10.08 -33.79 6.35
N LEU A 89 -10.08 -32.93 7.36
CA LEU A 89 -11.18 -32.72 8.31
C LEU A 89 -12.53 -32.39 7.64
N PRO A 90 -12.62 -31.43 6.70
CA PRO A 90 -13.87 -31.12 6.01
C PRO A 90 -14.45 -32.32 5.26
N ALA A 91 -13.60 -33.12 4.61
CA ALA A 91 -14.04 -34.32 3.91
C ALA A 91 -14.51 -35.41 4.87
N ALA A 92 -13.81 -35.59 6.00
CA ALA A 92 -14.22 -36.52 7.05
C ALA A 92 -15.58 -36.14 7.65
N ILE A 93 -15.81 -34.84 7.93
CA ILE A 93 -17.08 -34.31 8.44
C ILE A 93 -18.20 -34.50 7.40
N ALA A 94 -17.96 -34.15 6.14
CA ALA A 94 -18.95 -34.32 5.06
C ALA A 94 -19.31 -35.79 4.85
N ILE A 95 -18.33 -36.69 4.88
CA ILE A 95 -18.56 -38.14 4.81
C ILE A 95 -19.36 -38.61 6.02
N ALA A 96 -19.01 -38.18 7.24
CA ALA A 96 -19.71 -38.57 8.46
C ALA A 96 -21.18 -38.12 8.42
N ALA A 97 -21.44 -36.85 8.11
CA ALA A 97 -22.78 -36.28 8.02
C ALA A 97 -23.65 -36.98 6.95
N LEU A 98 -23.10 -37.19 5.75
CA LEU A 98 -23.85 -37.84 4.66
C LEU A 98 -24.00 -39.35 4.87
N SER A 99 -23.12 -39.99 5.64
CA SER A 99 -23.21 -41.43 5.94
C SER A 99 -24.37 -41.81 6.88
N LEU A 100 -25.05 -40.83 7.49
CA LEU A 100 -26.31 -41.05 8.21
C LEU A 100 -27.41 -41.58 7.28
N PHE A 101 -27.35 -41.24 6.00
CA PHE A 101 -28.25 -41.75 4.97
C PHE A 101 -27.72 -43.06 4.38
N LYS A 102 -28.51 -44.16 4.47
CA LYS A 102 -28.15 -45.51 3.97
C LYS A 102 -27.62 -45.50 2.52
N ARG A 103 -28.14 -44.60 1.68
CA ARG A 103 -27.76 -44.45 0.26
C ARG A 103 -26.29 -44.03 0.05
N PHE A 104 -25.69 -43.28 0.98
CA PHE A 104 -24.33 -42.72 0.84
C PHE A 104 -23.25 -43.51 1.60
N ARG A 105 -23.60 -44.63 2.23
CA ARG A 105 -22.64 -45.46 2.99
C ARG A 105 -21.67 -46.27 2.11
N THR A 106 -21.91 -46.35 0.80
CA THR A 106 -21.06 -47.14 -0.10
C THR A 106 -19.69 -46.47 -0.34
N PRO A 107 -18.62 -47.26 -0.57
CA PRO A 107 -17.27 -46.73 -0.73
C PRO A 107 -17.13 -45.81 -1.96
N LEU A 108 -17.92 -46.03 -3.01
CA LEU A 108 -18.00 -45.13 -4.16
C LEU A 108 -18.50 -43.73 -3.77
N HIS A 109 -19.59 -43.65 -2.99
CA HIS A 109 -20.18 -42.38 -2.60
C HIS A 109 -19.27 -41.60 -1.64
N ARG A 110 -18.61 -42.27 -0.69
CA ARG A 110 -17.60 -41.65 0.18
C ARG A 110 -16.47 -41.01 -0.64
N MET A 111 -16.00 -41.67 -1.69
CA MET A 111 -14.94 -41.13 -2.54
C MET A 111 -15.42 -39.96 -3.41
N ARG A 112 -16.66 -40.01 -3.91
CA ARG A 112 -17.29 -38.87 -4.61
C ARG A 112 -17.46 -37.65 -3.68
N ILE A 113 -17.83 -37.87 -2.41
CA ILE A 113 -17.94 -36.81 -1.41
C ILE A 113 -16.57 -36.20 -1.12
N ALA A 114 -15.52 -37.02 -0.92
CA ALA A 114 -14.16 -36.54 -0.69
C ALA A 114 -13.65 -35.69 -1.87
N PHE A 115 -13.88 -36.16 -3.10
CA PHE A 115 -13.53 -35.45 -4.33
C PHE A 115 -14.28 -34.13 -4.46
N ALA A 116 -15.60 -34.13 -4.26
CA ALA A 116 -16.43 -32.92 -4.31
C ALA A 116 -16.02 -31.89 -3.24
N THR A 117 -15.75 -32.35 -2.01
CA THR A 117 -15.26 -31.47 -0.92
C THR A 117 -13.92 -30.85 -1.28
N GLY A 118 -13.02 -31.64 -1.88
CA GLY A 118 -11.74 -31.14 -2.32
C GLY A 118 -11.84 -30.10 -3.44
N LEU A 119 -12.76 -30.28 -4.40
CA LEU A 119 -13.04 -29.26 -5.42
C LEU A 119 -13.57 -27.96 -4.81
N VAL A 120 -14.46 -28.05 -3.81
CA VAL A 120 -14.96 -26.88 -3.07
C VAL A 120 -13.82 -26.16 -2.36
N LEU A 121 -12.94 -26.90 -1.66
CA LEU A 121 -11.77 -26.33 -1.00
C LEU A 121 -10.82 -25.66 -1.99
N ALA A 122 -10.59 -26.26 -3.17
CA ALA A 122 -9.78 -25.66 -4.23
C ALA A 122 -10.41 -24.36 -4.76
N ALA A 123 -11.72 -24.32 -4.96
CA ALA A 123 -12.43 -23.11 -5.37
C ALA A 123 -12.34 -22.00 -4.31
N VAL A 124 -12.51 -22.34 -3.02
CA VAL A 124 -12.34 -21.40 -1.90
C VAL A 124 -10.90 -20.88 -1.82
N ALA A 125 -9.91 -21.77 -1.95
CA ALA A 125 -8.50 -21.36 -1.95
C ALA A 125 -8.17 -20.43 -3.12
N ALA A 126 -8.65 -20.75 -4.33
CA ALA A 126 -8.46 -19.92 -5.52
C ALA A 126 -9.13 -18.55 -5.39
N THR A 127 -10.35 -18.48 -4.84
CA THR A 127 -11.05 -17.21 -4.61
C THR A 127 -10.36 -16.35 -3.55
N LEU A 128 -9.91 -16.95 -2.44
CA LEU A 128 -9.13 -16.24 -1.42
C LEU A 128 -7.79 -15.73 -1.96
N ALA A 129 -7.07 -16.55 -2.74
CA ALA A 129 -5.83 -16.15 -3.39
C ALA A 129 -6.04 -15.04 -4.42
N GLY A 130 -7.14 -15.10 -5.19
CA GLY A 130 -7.52 -14.03 -6.11
C GLY A 130 -7.84 -12.71 -5.38
N LEU A 131 -8.56 -12.78 -4.26
CA LEU A 131 -8.87 -11.62 -3.42
C LEU A 131 -7.62 -11.02 -2.77
N SER A 132 -6.69 -11.85 -2.29
CA SER A 132 -5.44 -11.36 -1.70
C SER A 132 -4.53 -10.73 -2.75
N ALA A 133 -4.38 -11.36 -3.92
CA ALA A 133 -3.63 -10.80 -5.04
C ALA A 133 -4.25 -9.48 -5.54
N TYR A 134 -5.58 -9.40 -5.61
CA TYR A 134 -6.28 -8.17 -5.95
C TYR A 134 -6.00 -7.06 -4.92
N ARG A 135 -6.08 -7.36 -3.62
CA ARG A 135 -5.78 -6.40 -2.55
C ARG A 135 -4.33 -5.91 -2.61
N GLU A 136 -3.37 -6.80 -2.83
CA GLU A 136 -1.95 -6.41 -2.92
C GLU A 136 -1.69 -5.56 -4.16
N ALA A 137 -2.34 -5.88 -5.29
CA ALA A 137 -2.27 -5.03 -6.50
C ALA A 137 -2.86 -3.63 -6.26
N GLN A 138 -3.99 -3.52 -5.57
CA GLN A 138 -4.58 -2.21 -5.23
C GLN A 138 -3.71 -1.42 -4.26
N LYS A 139 -3.11 -2.09 -3.26
CA LYS A 139 -2.14 -1.48 -2.34
C LYS A 139 -0.92 -0.95 -3.08
N ALA A 140 -0.31 -1.78 -3.93
CA ALA A 140 0.85 -1.40 -4.74
C ALA A 140 0.53 -0.21 -5.66
N THR A 141 -0.66 -0.20 -6.28
CA THR A 141 -1.14 0.91 -7.11
C THR A 141 -1.25 2.20 -6.31
N ALA A 142 -1.91 2.16 -5.14
CA ALA A 142 -2.06 3.33 -4.27
C ALA A 142 -0.71 3.89 -3.82
N LEU A 143 0.21 3.03 -3.37
CA LEU A 143 1.55 3.44 -2.92
C LEU A 143 2.39 4.03 -4.05
N ALA A 144 2.36 3.41 -5.24
CA ALA A 144 3.07 3.92 -6.41
C ALA A 144 2.55 5.31 -6.80
N GLU A 145 1.25 5.53 -6.76
CA GLU A 145 0.64 6.79 -7.14
C GLU A 145 0.83 7.89 -6.08
N ILE A 146 0.78 7.56 -4.78
CA ILE A 146 1.19 8.46 -3.70
C ILE A 146 2.64 8.89 -3.90
N ARG A 147 3.54 7.94 -4.17
CA ARG A 147 4.96 8.21 -4.40
C ARG A 147 5.17 9.11 -5.61
N ARG A 148 4.50 8.79 -6.73
CA ARG A 148 4.54 9.60 -7.95
C ARG A 148 4.08 11.03 -7.69
N THR A 149 3.01 11.21 -6.93
CA THR A 149 2.51 12.54 -6.56
C THR A 149 3.52 13.30 -5.69
N GLY A 150 4.18 12.62 -4.74
CA GLY A 150 5.23 13.20 -3.92
C GLY A 150 6.48 13.58 -4.73
N GLU A 151 6.95 12.71 -5.62
CA GLU A 151 8.10 12.98 -6.50
C GLU A 151 7.80 14.14 -7.46
N TRP A 152 6.59 14.17 -8.02
CA TRP A 152 6.11 15.28 -8.83
C TRP A 152 6.08 16.59 -8.03
N MET A 153 5.52 16.58 -6.82
CA MET A 153 5.49 17.77 -5.95
C MET A 153 6.91 18.26 -5.68
N ARG A 154 7.84 17.37 -5.36
CA ARG A 154 9.25 17.72 -5.16
C ARG A 154 9.86 18.35 -6.41
N ALA A 155 9.64 17.75 -7.58
CA ALA A 155 10.17 18.27 -8.83
C ALA A 155 9.58 19.65 -9.15
N ALA A 156 8.26 19.83 -8.97
CA ALA A 156 7.58 21.08 -9.24
C ALA A 156 7.97 22.22 -8.28
N LEU A 157 8.21 21.90 -7.00
CA LEU A 157 8.66 22.89 -6.00
C LEU A 157 10.13 23.31 -6.16
N ASN A 158 10.95 22.44 -6.75
CA ASN A 158 12.39 22.70 -6.96
C ASN A 158 12.74 23.03 -8.41
N ALA A 159 11.75 23.16 -9.30
CA ALA A 159 11.99 23.45 -10.71
C ALA A 159 12.58 24.86 -10.87
N PRO A 160 13.77 25.02 -11.49
CA PRO A 160 14.38 26.33 -11.70
C PRO A 160 13.60 27.19 -12.71
N ASP A 161 12.81 26.56 -13.59
CA ASP A 161 12.16 27.21 -14.74
C ASP A 161 10.69 27.60 -14.48
N HIS A 162 10.18 27.46 -13.25
CA HIS A 162 8.81 27.83 -12.93
C HIS A 162 8.80 29.09 -12.05
N PRO A 163 8.10 30.16 -12.47
CA PRO A 163 7.88 31.30 -11.61
C PRO A 163 7.30 30.80 -10.27
N PRO A 164 7.84 31.26 -9.13
CA PRO A 164 7.36 30.82 -7.83
C PRO A 164 5.87 31.15 -7.66
N GLY A 165 5.01 30.14 -7.76
CA GLY A 165 3.55 30.31 -7.76
C GLY A 165 2.81 29.65 -8.94
N ASP A 166 3.52 29.14 -9.95
CA ASP A 166 2.94 28.43 -11.10
C ASP A 166 3.05 26.90 -10.99
N VAL A 167 2.93 26.38 -9.76
CA VAL A 167 2.88 24.94 -9.51
C VAL A 167 1.47 24.44 -9.82
N PRO A 168 1.25 23.43 -10.70
CA PRO A 168 -0.09 22.90 -11.01
C PRO A 168 -0.83 22.33 -9.80
N ASP A 169 -2.14 22.09 -9.91
CA ASP A 169 -2.91 21.41 -8.87
C ASP A 169 -2.68 19.88 -8.91
N ILE A 170 -2.83 19.23 -7.75
CA ILE A 170 -2.78 17.78 -7.65
C ILE A 170 -4.17 17.21 -7.95
N ASP A 171 -4.25 16.29 -8.91
CA ASP A 171 -5.45 15.48 -9.13
C ASP A 171 -5.66 14.54 -7.93
N THR A 172 -6.71 14.80 -7.15
CA THR A 172 -7.08 14.00 -5.97
C THR A 172 -7.85 12.73 -6.32
N THR A 173 -8.10 12.47 -7.60
CA THR A 173 -8.81 11.27 -8.04
C THR A 173 -7.93 10.04 -7.82
N PRO A 174 -8.41 9.04 -7.05
CA PRO A 174 -7.62 7.85 -6.80
C PRO A 174 -7.55 6.93 -8.03
N LYS A 175 -6.40 6.31 -8.26
CA LYS A 175 -6.21 5.26 -9.28
C LYS A 175 -6.50 3.87 -8.71
N ALA A 176 -6.20 3.66 -7.42
CA ALA A 176 -6.59 2.45 -6.71
C ALA A 176 -8.09 2.44 -6.37
N ARG A 177 -8.62 1.25 -6.07
CA ARG A 177 -10.02 1.02 -5.71
C ARG A 177 -10.18 0.55 -4.27
N GLY A 178 -11.39 0.72 -3.73
CA GLY A 178 -11.74 0.33 -2.37
C GLY A 178 -10.93 1.09 -1.32
N VAL A 179 -10.61 0.42 -0.21
CA VAL A 179 -9.89 1.00 0.94
C VAL A 179 -8.59 1.70 0.53
N TYR A 180 -7.78 1.10 -0.36
CA TYR A 180 -6.52 1.70 -0.80
C TYR A 180 -6.71 2.91 -1.70
N GLY A 181 -7.81 2.96 -2.47
CA GLY A 181 -8.21 4.15 -3.21
C GLY A 181 -8.56 5.33 -2.30
N GLU A 182 -9.28 5.07 -1.21
CA GLU A 182 -9.60 6.12 -0.23
C GLU A 182 -8.36 6.60 0.54
N ILE A 183 -7.41 5.70 0.85
CA ILE A 183 -6.11 6.09 1.42
C ILE A 183 -5.33 6.97 0.44
N GLU A 184 -5.25 6.57 -0.84
CA GLU A 184 -4.61 7.36 -1.90
C GLU A 184 -5.25 8.75 -2.01
N ARG A 185 -6.59 8.82 -2.07
CA ARG A 185 -7.34 10.09 -2.10
C ARG A 185 -7.00 10.96 -0.90
N GLY A 186 -7.02 10.40 0.32
CA GLY A 186 -6.73 11.14 1.54
C GLY A 186 -5.33 11.76 1.53
N VAL A 187 -4.33 11.00 1.11
CA VAL A 187 -2.96 11.51 0.99
C VAL A 187 -2.87 12.58 -0.10
N LYS A 188 -3.49 12.37 -1.27
CA LYS A 188 -3.51 13.36 -2.35
C LYS A 188 -4.19 14.67 -1.94
N ILE A 189 -5.28 14.62 -1.16
CA ILE A 189 -5.93 15.82 -0.61
C ILE A 189 -4.96 16.60 0.29
N LEU A 190 -4.24 15.92 1.18
CA LEU A 190 -3.27 16.57 2.07
C LEU A 190 -2.12 17.21 1.28
N LEU A 191 -1.61 16.52 0.25
CA LEU A 191 -0.59 17.06 -0.63
C LEU A 191 -1.11 18.26 -1.44
N ALA A 192 -2.35 18.19 -1.94
CA ALA A 192 -2.99 19.28 -2.68
C ALA A 192 -3.12 20.53 -1.81
N GLN A 193 -3.55 20.40 -0.55
CA GLN A 193 -3.62 21.50 0.41
C GLN A 193 -2.24 22.13 0.67
N ARG A 194 -1.18 21.32 0.74
CA ARG A 194 0.20 21.82 0.90
C ARG A 194 0.67 22.59 -0.33
N VAL A 195 0.41 22.08 -1.53
CA VAL A 195 0.75 22.78 -2.79
C VAL A 195 0.01 24.10 -2.88
N ALA A 196 -1.29 24.12 -2.56
CA ALA A 196 -2.08 25.35 -2.55
C ALA A 196 -1.54 26.40 -1.56
N GLN A 197 -1.13 25.98 -0.36
CA GLN A 197 -0.50 26.88 0.61
C GLN A 197 0.86 27.40 0.15
N TYR A 198 1.70 26.55 -0.45
CA TYR A 198 2.97 26.98 -1.03
C TYR A 198 2.76 28.01 -2.15
N ARG A 199 1.78 27.76 -3.04
CA ARG A 199 1.43 28.68 -4.11
C ARG A 199 1.04 30.05 -3.58
N ALA A 200 0.15 30.07 -2.58
CA ALA A 200 -0.32 31.30 -1.97
C ALA A 200 0.80 32.03 -1.20
N TYR A 201 1.68 31.28 -0.53
CA TYR A 201 2.89 31.81 0.11
C TYR A 201 3.80 32.52 -0.89
N MET A 202 4.16 31.85 -1.99
CA MET A 202 5.03 32.43 -3.00
C MET A 202 4.42 33.66 -3.68
N ARG A 203 3.11 33.62 -3.95
CA ARG A 203 2.39 34.78 -4.48
C ARG A 203 2.44 35.98 -3.53
N GLU A 204 2.17 35.77 -2.24
CA GLU A 204 2.23 36.87 -1.26
C GLU A 204 3.66 37.39 -1.07
N LEU A 205 4.70 36.55 -1.20
CA LEU A 205 6.09 37.01 -1.19
C LEU A 205 6.45 37.86 -2.42
N ASP A 206 5.89 37.53 -3.58
CA ASP A 206 6.05 38.30 -4.80
C ASP A 206 5.30 39.64 -4.73
N GLU A 207 4.08 39.64 -4.19
CA GLU A 207 3.28 40.86 -3.96
C GLU A 207 3.97 41.86 -3.02
N VAL A 208 4.69 41.37 -2.00
CA VAL A 208 5.51 42.22 -1.11
C VAL A 208 6.88 42.55 -1.71
N ARG A 209 7.17 42.10 -2.94
CA ARG A 209 8.38 42.41 -3.72
C ARG A 209 9.67 41.98 -3.04
N LEU A 210 9.66 40.84 -2.33
CA LEU A 210 10.86 40.31 -1.68
C LEU A 210 11.96 39.99 -2.70
N SER A 211 11.61 39.51 -3.89
CA SER A 211 12.54 39.25 -5.00
C SER A 211 13.30 40.50 -5.44
N GLU A 212 12.70 41.67 -5.28
CA GLU A 212 13.30 42.94 -5.64
C GLU A 212 14.24 43.48 -4.55
N LEU A 213 14.23 42.91 -3.33
CA LEU A 213 14.86 43.46 -2.13
C LEU A 213 16.31 43.91 -2.33
N PHE A 214 17.08 43.25 -3.19
CA PHE A 214 18.48 43.61 -3.46
C PHE A 214 18.73 44.16 -4.87
N ILE A 215 17.72 44.68 -5.57
CA ILE A 215 17.89 45.37 -6.86
C ILE A 215 18.72 46.65 -6.62
N PRO A 216 19.96 46.75 -7.17
CA PRO A 216 20.90 47.81 -6.77
C PRO A 216 20.37 49.21 -7.08
N ASN A 217 19.82 49.42 -8.27
CA ASN A 217 19.25 50.71 -8.67
C ASN A 217 18.07 51.15 -7.78
N ARG A 218 17.29 50.22 -7.22
CA ARG A 218 16.22 50.54 -6.27
C ARG A 218 16.80 50.94 -4.92
N LEU A 219 17.74 50.14 -4.39
CA LEU A 219 18.44 50.44 -3.14
C LEU A 219 19.13 51.80 -3.16
N ALA A 220 19.71 52.20 -4.29
CA ALA A 220 20.32 53.53 -4.42
C ALA A 220 19.30 54.68 -4.29
N ARG A 221 18.03 54.45 -4.65
CA ARG A 221 16.97 55.45 -4.60
C ARG A 221 16.21 55.43 -3.27
N ASP A 222 16.27 54.32 -2.54
CA ASP A 222 15.63 54.11 -1.23
C ASP A 222 16.40 54.86 -0.12
N ARG A 223 16.05 56.14 0.08
CA ARG A 223 16.67 56.98 1.11
C ARG A 223 16.26 56.50 2.50
N GLY A 224 17.24 56.18 3.34
CA GLY A 224 17.01 55.66 4.69
C GLY A 224 16.50 54.21 4.72
N MET A 225 16.58 53.50 3.59
CA MET A 225 16.15 52.11 3.44
C MET A 225 14.70 51.85 3.88
N VAL A 226 13.81 52.84 3.74
CA VAL A 226 12.44 52.79 4.23
C VAL A 226 11.63 51.77 3.45
N GLU A 227 11.74 51.77 2.11
CA GLU A 227 11.04 50.79 1.26
C GLU A 227 11.55 49.37 1.54
N SER A 228 12.87 49.20 1.68
CA SER A 228 13.49 47.91 1.95
C SER A 228 13.10 47.35 3.32
N ARG A 229 13.01 48.20 4.35
CA ARG A 229 12.50 47.81 5.68
C ARG A 229 11.02 47.43 5.62
N LEU A 230 10.20 48.15 4.85
CA LEU A 230 8.79 47.81 4.66
C LEU A 230 8.62 46.44 3.98
N ILE A 231 9.38 46.17 2.91
CA ILE A 231 9.40 44.87 2.22
C ILE A 231 9.75 43.75 3.22
N LEU A 232 10.77 43.95 4.05
CA LEU A 232 11.17 42.97 5.07
C LEU A 232 10.09 42.75 6.13
N GLU A 233 9.51 43.82 6.67
CA GLU A 233 8.43 43.73 7.68
C GLU A 233 7.20 43.00 7.13
N GLN A 234 6.82 43.28 5.88
CA GLN A 234 5.74 42.59 5.18
C GLN A 234 6.09 41.11 4.92
N SER A 235 7.30 40.82 4.46
CA SER A 235 7.78 39.45 4.24
C SER A 235 7.79 38.63 5.53
N GLN A 236 8.25 39.21 6.65
CA GLN A 236 8.20 38.57 7.96
C GLN A 236 6.75 38.30 8.42
N ARG A 237 5.80 39.19 8.11
CA ARG A 237 4.36 38.95 8.36
C ARG A 237 3.84 37.77 7.54
N VAL A 238 4.20 37.68 6.26
CA VAL A 238 3.83 36.55 5.37
C VAL A 238 4.40 35.24 5.93
N VAL A 239 5.69 35.19 6.25
CA VAL A 239 6.33 34.00 6.86
C VAL A 239 5.64 33.58 8.16
N ARG A 240 5.33 34.52 9.07
CA ARG A 240 4.60 34.22 10.31
C ARG A 240 3.20 33.65 10.04
N LYS A 241 2.45 34.26 9.11
CA LYS A 241 1.11 33.81 8.70
C LYS A 241 1.14 32.38 8.19
N TYR A 242 2.01 32.07 7.23
CA TYR A 242 2.08 30.74 6.63
C TYR A 242 2.70 29.70 7.56
N SER A 243 3.62 30.09 8.45
CA SER A 243 4.10 29.20 9.52
C SER A 243 2.96 28.73 10.43
N GLN A 244 2.08 29.65 10.85
CA GLN A 244 0.91 29.31 11.66
C GLN A 244 -0.13 28.49 10.89
N GLN A 245 -0.41 28.84 9.63
CA GLN A 245 -1.34 28.08 8.79
C GLN A 245 -0.86 26.65 8.52
N ASN A 246 0.45 26.44 8.32
CA ASN A 246 1.03 25.12 8.12
C ASN A 246 0.88 24.23 9.37
N GLN A 247 0.98 24.82 10.57
CA GLN A 247 0.73 24.12 11.83
C GLN A 247 -0.74 23.72 12.00
N ARG A 248 -1.67 24.56 11.54
CA ARG A 248 -3.10 24.24 11.52
C ARG A 248 -3.42 23.09 10.58
N LEU A 249 -2.87 23.07 9.37
CA LEU A 249 -3.04 21.93 8.46
C LEU A 249 -2.59 20.60 9.07
N LEU A 250 -1.47 20.58 9.82
CA LEU A 250 -1.07 19.36 10.54
C LEU A 250 -2.06 18.96 11.64
N ALA A 251 -2.69 19.95 12.29
CA ALA A 251 -3.72 19.71 13.30
C ALA A 251 -5.02 19.17 12.69
N ASP A 252 -5.31 19.53 11.43
CA ASP A 252 -6.53 19.20 10.71
C ASP A 252 -6.47 17.85 9.98
N VAL A 253 -5.29 17.20 9.91
CA VAL A 253 -5.14 15.86 9.31
C VAL A 253 -6.18 14.85 9.82
N PRO A 254 -6.46 14.73 11.13
CA PRO A 254 -7.51 13.84 11.64
C PRO A 254 -8.91 14.18 11.10
N VAL A 255 -9.20 15.46 10.83
CA VAL A 255 -10.47 15.89 10.24
C VAL A 255 -10.55 15.40 8.80
N THR A 256 -9.50 15.57 8.01
CA THR A 256 -9.41 15.04 6.63
C THR A 256 -9.56 13.53 6.59
N ILE A 257 -8.95 12.80 7.53
CA ILE A 257 -9.10 11.33 7.60
C ILE A 257 -10.56 10.93 7.85
N ARG A 258 -11.31 11.71 8.63
CA ARG A 258 -12.72 11.41 8.94
C ARG A 258 -13.66 11.57 7.75
N THR A 259 -13.28 12.34 6.73
CA THR A 259 -14.09 12.52 5.51
C THR A 259 -13.91 11.40 4.49
N LEU A 260 -12.96 10.48 4.72
CA LEU A 260 -12.71 9.36 3.79
C LEU A 260 -13.80 8.29 3.90
N ASP A 261 -14.11 7.62 2.79
CA ASP A 261 -15.10 6.54 2.76
C ASP A 261 -14.50 5.20 3.25
N LEU A 262 -14.14 5.21 4.53
CA LEU A 262 -13.49 4.10 5.25
C LEU A 262 -14.37 3.63 6.42
N SER A 263 -14.13 2.40 6.88
CA SER A 263 -14.77 1.96 8.12
C SER A 263 -14.26 2.77 9.32
N GLU A 264 -15.08 2.91 10.37
CA GLU A 264 -14.69 3.66 11.57
C GLU A 264 -13.43 3.08 12.23
N GLU A 265 -13.24 1.76 12.19
CA GLU A 265 -12.02 1.12 12.68
C GLU A 265 -10.79 1.54 11.87
N GLN A 266 -10.91 1.65 10.55
CA GLN A 266 -9.83 2.11 9.68
C GLN A 266 -9.51 3.59 9.90
N LYS A 267 -10.54 4.44 10.01
CA LYS A 267 -10.38 5.86 10.34
C LYS A 267 -9.64 6.04 11.68
N ASN A 268 -10.05 5.30 12.72
CA ASN A 268 -9.42 5.38 14.04
C ASN A 268 -7.94 4.98 13.99
N ARG A 269 -7.60 3.91 13.28
CA ARG A 269 -6.19 3.49 13.08
C ARG A 269 -5.36 4.55 12.36
N MET A 270 -5.92 5.17 11.32
CA MET A 270 -5.24 6.25 10.59
C MET A 270 -5.06 7.51 11.44
N VAL A 271 -6.09 7.91 12.21
CA VAL A 271 -6.03 9.04 13.14
C VAL A 271 -4.97 8.80 14.21
N GLU A 272 -4.92 7.60 14.78
CA GLU A 272 -3.90 7.23 15.77
C GLU A 272 -2.48 7.34 15.19
N GLY A 273 -2.27 6.82 13.97
CA GLY A 273 -1.01 6.96 13.24
C GLY A 273 -0.63 8.43 13.00
N ALA A 274 -1.60 9.26 12.59
CA ALA A 274 -1.39 10.70 12.40
C ALA A 274 -1.02 11.42 13.70
N ILE A 275 -1.68 11.09 14.82
CA ILE A 275 -1.36 11.66 16.14
C ILE A 275 0.05 11.25 16.58
N LYS A 276 0.44 9.99 16.38
CA LYS A 276 1.78 9.48 16.70
C LYS A 276 2.88 10.16 15.87
N ALA A 277 2.64 10.40 14.59
CA ALA A 277 3.61 11.06 13.70
C ALA A 277 3.69 12.59 13.90
N ARG A 278 2.66 13.21 14.49
CA ARG A 278 2.53 14.68 14.60
C ARG A 278 3.69 15.39 15.30
N PRO A 279 4.26 14.91 16.43
CA PRO A 279 5.34 15.62 17.11
C PRO A 279 6.59 15.77 16.22
N GLN A 280 6.98 14.69 15.54
CA GLN A 280 8.11 14.69 14.62
C GLN A 280 7.84 15.64 13.44
N GLN A 281 6.68 15.53 12.80
CA GLN A 281 6.30 16.41 11.68
C GLN A 281 6.26 17.89 12.09
N LYS A 282 5.75 18.18 13.29
CA LYS A 282 5.72 19.55 13.85
C LYS A 282 7.12 20.08 14.08
N ALA A 283 8.02 19.28 14.65
CA ALA A 283 9.41 19.69 14.91
C ALA A 283 10.14 20.02 13.61
N THR A 284 10.02 19.19 12.58
CA THR A 284 10.70 19.45 11.30
C THR A 284 10.11 20.65 10.57
N LEU A 285 8.78 20.81 10.54
CA LEU A 285 8.18 22.03 9.97
C LEU A 285 8.59 23.28 10.74
N ALA A 286 8.66 23.22 12.07
CA ALA A 286 9.12 24.34 12.88
C ALA A 286 10.56 24.72 12.53
N ARG A 287 11.45 23.74 12.31
CA ARG A 287 12.83 24.01 11.87
C ARG A 287 12.89 24.67 10.49
N ASN A 288 12.12 24.18 9.51
CA ASN A 288 12.10 24.79 8.17
C ASN A 288 11.65 26.27 8.21
N TRP A 289 10.62 26.57 9.01
CA TRP A 289 10.16 27.95 9.20
C TRP A 289 11.12 28.81 10.02
N ASP A 290 11.88 28.20 10.92
CA ASP A 290 12.92 28.89 11.68
C ASP A 290 14.07 29.34 10.77
N LEU A 291 14.51 28.47 9.86
CA LEU A 291 15.50 28.82 8.84
C LEU A 291 15.02 29.97 7.94
N GLU A 292 13.75 29.96 7.53
CA GLU A 292 13.19 31.06 6.73
C GLU A 292 13.22 32.40 7.46
N ARG A 293 12.89 32.40 8.76
CA ARG A 293 12.99 33.62 9.58
C ARG A 293 14.43 34.10 9.71
N GLN A 294 15.38 33.19 9.96
CA GLN A 294 16.80 33.53 10.02
C GLN A 294 17.30 34.13 8.70
N THR A 295 16.83 33.63 7.55
CA THR A 295 17.16 34.22 6.24
C THR A 295 16.68 35.67 6.13
N LEU A 296 15.45 35.97 6.55
CA LEU A 296 14.94 37.34 6.56
C LEU A 296 15.69 38.24 7.56
N ASP A 297 16.10 37.70 8.71
CA ASP A 297 16.91 38.44 9.70
C ASP A 297 18.32 38.77 9.13
N GLU A 298 18.93 37.86 8.36
CA GLU A 298 20.18 38.15 7.65
C GLU A 298 20.00 39.22 6.57
N PHE A 299 18.89 39.20 5.84
CA PHE A 299 18.56 40.28 4.91
C PHE A 299 18.39 41.63 5.61
N GLU A 300 17.75 41.65 6.78
CA GLU A 300 17.62 42.86 7.59
C GLU A 300 18.98 43.40 8.02
N LYS A 301 19.90 42.53 8.46
CA LYS A 301 21.29 42.93 8.79
C LYS A 301 22.02 43.51 7.58
N MET A 302 21.81 42.96 6.38
CA MET A 302 22.38 43.51 5.14
C MET A 302 21.82 44.90 4.83
N ILE A 303 20.51 45.10 4.95
CA ILE A 303 19.87 46.41 4.72
C ILE A 303 20.36 47.44 5.75
N ASN A 304 20.41 47.09 7.04
CA ASN A 304 20.92 47.97 8.08
C ASN A 304 22.40 48.32 7.87
N LEU A 305 23.22 47.35 7.43
CA LEU A 305 24.63 47.60 7.08
C LEU A 305 24.76 48.63 5.94
N LEU A 306 23.90 48.56 4.93
CA LEU A 306 23.87 49.53 3.83
C LEU A 306 23.36 50.91 4.29
N ASP A 307 22.34 50.95 5.15
CA ASP A 307 21.78 52.20 5.69
C ASP A 307 22.82 52.95 6.54
N ASP A 308 23.43 52.25 7.50
CA ASP A 308 24.44 52.80 8.42
C ASP A 308 25.69 53.34 7.69
N ASN A 309 25.95 52.83 6.48
CA ASN A 309 27.14 53.15 5.69
C ASN A 309 26.79 53.83 4.36
N ARG A 310 25.69 54.60 4.29
CA ARG A 310 25.16 55.15 3.03
C ARG A 310 26.15 55.88 2.12
N ARG A 311 27.20 56.48 2.70
CA ARG A 311 28.25 57.24 2.00
C ARG A 311 29.46 56.39 1.58
N ALA A 312 29.51 55.12 1.97
CA ALA A 312 30.64 54.21 1.74
C ALA A 312 30.29 53.08 0.76
N TRP A 313 29.18 53.23 0.02
CA TRP A 313 28.80 52.38 -1.10
C TRP A 313 28.01 53.17 -2.13
N ARG A 314 28.04 52.69 -3.36
CA ARG A 314 27.34 53.26 -4.51
C ARG A 314 26.94 52.15 -5.47
N VAL A 315 26.15 52.50 -6.48
CA VAL A 315 25.78 51.57 -7.53
C VAL A 315 26.54 51.92 -8.80
N GLU A 316 27.26 50.94 -9.35
CA GLU A 316 27.93 51.04 -10.64
C GLU A 316 27.57 49.82 -11.47
N HIS A 317 27.28 50.00 -12.76
CA HIS A 317 26.96 48.89 -13.67
C HIS A 317 25.88 47.92 -13.13
N ASN A 318 24.91 48.44 -12.38
CA ASN A 318 23.85 47.66 -11.71
C ASN A 318 24.37 46.68 -10.63
N GLU A 319 25.49 47.01 -9.97
CA GLU A 319 26.06 46.28 -8.84
C GLU A 319 26.29 47.22 -7.64
N ILE A 320 26.27 46.67 -6.42
CA ILE A 320 26.60 47.42 -5.20
C ILE A 320 28.12 47.40 -5.04
N VAL A 321 28.75 48.56 -5.17
CA VAL A 321 30.19 48.75 -5.00
C VAL A 321 30.45 49.43 -3.67
N PHE A 322 31.36 48.87 -2.88
CA PHE A 322 31.75 49.37 -1.57
C PHE A 322 33.10 50.07 -1.63
N ASP A 323 33.24 51.20 -0.95
CA ASP A 323 34.49 51.97 -0.93
C ASP A 323 35.53 51.37 0.05
N ARG A 324 35.12 50.40 0.87
CA ARG A 324 35.95 49.77 1.91
C ARG A 324 35.80 48.26 1.88
N ASP A 325 36.93 47.55 1.86
CA ASP A 325 36.97 46.08 1.91
C ASP A 325 36.32 45.51 3.18
N SER A 326 36.44 46.21 4.31
CA SER A 326 35.81 45.77 5.57
C SER A 326 34.29 45.73 5.49
N LEU A 327 33.67 46.66 4.76
CA LEU A 327 32.22 46.72 4.56
C LEU A 327 31.76 45.64 3.58
N LEU A 328 32.50 45.46 2.47
CA LEU A 328 32.28 44.38 1.52
C LEU A 328 32.36 43.00 2.20
N ASN A 329 33.36 42.79 3.05
CA ASN A 329 33.54 41.51 3.76
C ASN A 329 32.39 41.23 4.74
N ARG A 330 31.90 42.24 5.47
CA ARG A 330 30.72 42.10 6.33
C ARG A 330 29.46 41.78 5.53
N PHE A 331 29.25 42.47 4.41
CA PHE A 331 28.10 42.20 3.53
C PHE A 331 28.15 40.78 2.94
N ARG A 332 29.32 40.35 2.46
CA ARG A 332 29.56 38.98 1.96
C ARG A 332 29.36 37.92 3.04
N ALA A 333 29.71 38.20 4.29
CA ALA A 333 29.48 37.28 5.40
C ALA A 333 27.98 36.99 5.59
N HIS A 334 27.12 38.01 5.52
CA HIS A 334 25.67 37.83 5.57
C HIS A 334 25.14 37.08 4.34
N GLN A 335 25.64 37.37 3.13
CA GLN A 335 25.29 36.61 1.93
C GLN A 335 25.67 35.12 2.05
N LEU A 336 26.83 34.82 2.64
CA LEU A 336 27.26 33.45 2.88
C LEU A 336 26.35 32.76 3.91
N ALA A 337 25.96 33.45 4.98
CA ALA A 337 25.02 32.94 5.97
C ALA A 337 23.66 32.57 5.31
N VAL A 338 23.13 33.45 4.46
CA VAL A 338 21.89 33.17 3.68
C VAL A 338 22.03 31.92 2.81
N ARG A 339 23.18 31.74 2.13
CA ARG A 339 23.43 30.55 1.31
C ARG A 339 23.45 29.28 2.18
N GLN A 340 24.14 29.33 3.33
CA GLN A 340 24.19 28.21 4.27
C GLN A 340 22.81 27.84 4.81
N LEU A 341 21.98 28.84 5.16
CA LEU A 341 20.61 28.61 5.62
C LEU A 341 19.73 27.97 4.53
N THR A 342 19.86 28.45 3.29
CA THR A 342 19.14 27.87 2.13
C THR A 342 19.59 26.43 1.85
N GLU A 343 20.89 26.15 1.93
CA GLU A 343 21.43 24.79 1.79
C GLU A 343 20.96 23.86 2.91
N GLU A 344 20.93 24.33 4.16
CA GLU A 344 20.40 23.55 5.28
C GLU A 344 18.92 23.22 5.07
N ARG A 345 18.13 24.19 4.62
CA ARG A 345 16.71 23.98 4.28
C ARG A 345 16.55 22.92 3.18
N ALA A 346 17.30 23.02 2.10
CA ALA A 346 17.26 22.03 1.01
C ALA A 346 17.64 20.61 1.48
N ARG A 347 18.62 20.49 2.40
CA ARG A 347 19.00 19.21 3.01
C ARG A 347 17.87 18.63 3.87
N LEU A 348 17.22 19.44 4.70
CA LEU A 348 16.09 19.01 5.53
C LEU A 348 14.92 18.53 4.67
N GLU A 349 14.56 19.29 3.64
CA GLU A 349 13.50 18.91 2.69
C GLU A 349 13.83 17.59 1.97
N SER A 350 15.11 17.36 1.62
CA SER A 350 15.52 16.08 1.04
C SER A 350 15.39 14.91 2.01
N GLN A 351 15.87 15.06 3.24
CA GLN A 351 15.81 14.01 4.28
C GLN A 351 14.37 13.64 4.62
N GLN A 352 13.46 14.62 4.67
CA GLN A 352 12.04 14.37 4.90
C GLN A 352 11.43 13.48 3.82
N PHE A 353 11.76 13.75 2.56
CA PHE A 353 11.26 12.97 1.43
C PHE A 353 11.83 11.54 1.41
N ASP A 354 13.12 11.40 1.69
CA ASP A 354 13.78 10.09 1.76
C ASP A 354 13.21 9.25 2.91
N SER A 355 12.89 9.89 4.04
CA SER A 355 12.19 9.22 5.16
C SER A 355 10.75 8.84 4.82
N LEU A 356 10.03 9.63 4.03
CA LEU A 356 8.66 9.31 3.61
C LEU A 356 8.66 8.16 2.60
N THR A 357 9.60 8.15 1.67
CA THR A 357 9.71 7.09 0.64
C THR A 357 10.26 5.78 1.19
N SER A 358 11.09 5.80 2.23
CA SER A 358 11.60 4.58 2.89
C SER A 358 10.51 3.86 3.69
N VAL A 359 9.56 4.58 4.29
CA VAL A 359 8.40 4.00 4.99
C VAL A 359 7.39 3.38 4.01
N LEU A 360 7.43 3.78 2.73
CA LEU A 360 6.58 3.24 1.67
C LEU A 360 7.22 2.05 0.92
N ARG A 361 8.44 1.64 1.29
CA ARG A 361 9.17 0.48 0.76
C ARG A 361 9.05 -0.69 1.72
#